data_AF-A0A227NRI3-F1
#
_entry.id   AF-A0A227NRI3-F1
#
_cell.length_a   1.000
_cell.length_b   1.000
_cell.length_c   1.000
_cell.angle_alpha   90.00
_cell.angle_beta   90.00
_cell.angle_gamma   90.00
#
_symmetry.space_group_name_H-M   'P 1'
#
loop_
_entity.id
_entity.type
_entity.pdbx_description
1 polymer ?
#
loop_
_entity_poly.entity_id
_entity_poly.type
_entity_poly.pdbx_seq_one_letter_code
_entity_poly.pdbx_strand_id
1 'polypeptide(L)'
;MKDLWCWRCKMEVPMLDEAEYKIASHLYRDGFKTGKCNMTRKKRFKDLLDYYKELSGFEETNPNAIMHHRIELYGSACENCSKPYRTSKAAFCAACGHKKQPTLINYSETLQEQEPKWWQKLLVLNRAE
;
A
#
# COMPACT_ATOMS: atom_id res chain seq x y z
N MET A 1 -8.33 -3.73 -6.72
CA MET A 1 -8.47 -4.83 -5.72
C MET A 1 -7.82 -6.17 -6.12
N LYS A 2 -7.43 -7.01 -5.14
CA LYS A 2 -7.14 -8.46 -5.32
C LYS A 2 -7.20 -9.22 -3.99
N ASP A 3 -7.41 -10.53 -4.00
CA ASP A 3 -7.35 -11.35 -2.78
C ASP A 3 -5.91 -11.57 -2.31
N LEU A 4 -5.63 -11.27 -1.03
CA LEU A 4 -4.37 -11.63 -0.38
C LEU A 4 -4.58 -12.04 1.07
N TRP A 5 -3.60 -12.77 1.60
CA TRP A 5 -3.50 -13.07 3.03
C TRP A 5 -3.31 -11.81 3.88
N CYS A 6 -4.27 -11.53 4.76
CA CYS A 6 -4.16 -10.49 5.78
C CYS A 6 -3.47 -11.04 7.03
N TRP A 7 -2.33 -10.46 7.41
CA TRP A 7 -1.57 -10.89 8.59
C TRP A 7 -2.30 -10.65 9.92
N ARG A 8 -3.22 -9.69 9.97
CA ARG A 8 -4.02 -9.37 11.17
C ARG A 8 -5.25 -10.26 11.28
N CYS A 9 -5.95 -10.51 10.18
CA CYS A 9 -7.14 -11.38 10.16
C CYS A 9 -6.79 -12.88 10.13
N LYS A 10 -5.58 -13.25 9.68
CA LYS A 10 -5.14 -14.63 9.48
C LYS A 10 -6.02 -15.42 8.49
N MET A 11 -6.47 -14.75 7.43
CA MET A 11 -7.23 -15.34 6.33
C MET A 11 -6.99 -14.54 5.05
N GLU A 12 -7.40 -15.10 3.91
CA GLU A 12 -7.45 -14.38 2.64
C GLU A 12 -8.66 -13.45 2.63
N VAL A 13 -8.45 -12.22 2.19
CA VAL A 13 -9.46 -11.18 2.10
C VAL A 13 -9.24 -10.35 0.84
N PRO A 14 -10.30 -9.76 0.26
CA PRO A 14 -10.16 -8.82 -0.83
C PRO A 14 -9.46 -7.55 -0.33
N MET A 15 -8.27 -7.29 -0.87
CA MET A 15 -7.47 -6.13 -0.52
C MET A 15 -7.68 -5.00 -1.49
N LEU A 16 -7.90 -3.82 -0.95
CA LEU A 16 -8.07 -2.58 -1.71
C LEU A 16 -6.74 -2.15 -2.34
N ASP A 17 -6.80 -1.72 -3.60
CA ASP A 17 -5.73 -0.91 -4.18
C ASP A 17 -5.75 0.52 -3.63
N GLU A 18 -4.81 1.36 -4.10
CA GLU A 18 -4.62 2.67 -3.50
C GLU A 18 -5.78 3.64 -3.75
N ALA A 19 -6.42 3.56 -4.92
CA ALA A 19 -7.54 4.43 -5.25
C ALA A 19 -8.76 4.04 -4.41
N GLU A 20 -9.05 2.74 -4.32
CA GLU A 20 -10.11 2.17 -3.50
C GLU A 20 -9.89 2.47 -2.01
N TYR A 21 -8.66 2.26 -1.53
CA TYR A 21 -8.30 2.51 -0.13
C TYR A 21 -8.42 3.98 0.24
N LYS A 22 -8.08 4.90 -0.66
CA LYS A 22 -8.22 6.33 -0.41
C LYS A 22 -9.68 6.67 -0.07
N ILE A 23 -10.63 6.17 -0.86
CA ILE A 23 -12.08 6.34 -0.62
C ILE A 23 -12.47 5.73 0.73
N ALA A 24 -12.08 4.47 0.98
CA ALA A 24 -12.34 3.82 2.26
C ALA A 24 -11.77 4.61 3.46
N SER A 25 -10.59 5.20 3.31
CA SER A 25 -9.96 6.00 4.36
C SER A 25 -10.71 7.30 4.65
N HIS A 26 -11.34 7.90 3.63
CA HIS A 26 -12.20 9.07 3.80
C HIS A 26 -13.47 8.69 4.56
N LEU A 27 -14.17 7.63 4.13
CA LEU A 27 -15.37 7.12 4.80
C LEU A 27 -15.08 6.71 6.26
N TYR A 28 -13.93 6.09 6.51
CA TYR A 28 -13.48 5.76 7.86
C TYR A 28 -13.31 7.00 8.73
N ARG A 29 -12.67 8.06 8.22
CA ARG A 29 -12.54 9.33 8.95
C ARG A 29 -13.90 9.98 9.21
N ASP A 30 -14.80 9.93 8.24
CA ASP A 30 -16.12 10.54 8.35
C ASP A 30 -16.99 9.85 9.40
N GLY A 31 -16.85 8.53 9.58
CA GLY A 31 -17.47 7.82 10.71
C GLY A 31 -17.09 8.38 12.08
N PHE A 32 -15.86 8.88 12.26
CA PHE A 32 -15.47 9.55 13.52
C PHE A 32 -16.04 10.97 13.64
N LYS A 33 -16.17 11.70 12.52
CA LYS A 33 -16.70 13.07 12.52
C LYS A 33 -18.20 13.12 12.76
N THR A 34 -18.95 12.21 12.15
CA THR A 34 -20.42 12.16 12.21
C THR A 34 -20.93 11.31 13.37
N GLY A 35 -20.07 10.47 13.93
CA GLY A 35 -20.39 9.54 15.00
C GLY A 35 -20.76 10.22 16.31
N LYS A 36 -21.98 10.00 16.77
CA LYS A 36 -22.44 10.42 18.11
C LYS A 36 -22.18 9.34 19.16
N CYS A 37 -22.03 9.72 20.44
CA CYS A 37 -21.75 8.79 21.55
C CYS A 37 -22.79 7.66 21.70
N ASN A 38 -24.04 7.93 21.34
CA ASN A 38 -25.15 6.96 21.41
C ASN A 38 -25.27 6.05 20.17
N MET A 39 -24.43 6.23 19.14
CA MET A 39 -24.47 5.40 17.93
C MET A 39 -23.63 4.14 18.08
N THR A 40 -24.18 3.02 17.61
CA THR A 40 -23.42 1.78 17.49
C THR A 40 -22.30 1.92 16.44
N ARG A 41 -21.23 1.14 16.58
CA ARG A 41 -20.11 1.12 15.62
C ARG A 41 -20.60 0.81 14.20
N LYS A 42 -21.47 -0.20 14.03
CA LYS A 42 -22.01 -0.57 12.71
C LYS A 42 -22.76 0.59 12.05
N LYS A 43 -23.59 1.33 12.81
CA LYS A 43 -24.31 2.50 12.27
C LYS A 43 -23.37 3.66 11.96
N ARG A 44 -22.36 3.87 12.81
CA ARG A 44 -21.37 4.95 12.66
C ARG A 44 -20.51 4.79 11.41
N PHE A 45 -20.14 3.56 11.07
CA PHE A 45 -19.27 3.26 9.93
C PHE A 45 -20.03 2.58 8.79
N LYS A 46 -21.36 2.77 8.70
CA LYS A 46 -22.20 2.06 7.73
C LYS A 46 -21.70 2.27 6.31
N ASP A 47 -21.43 3.52 5.93
CA ASP A 47 -21.00 3.88 4.57
C ASP A 47 -19.69 3.19 4.17
N LEU A 48 -18.74 3.06 5.11
CA LEU A 48 -17.51 2.31 4.87
C LEU A 48 -17.76 0.81 4.68
N LEU A 49 -18.60 0.22 5.53
CA LEU A 49 -18.92 -1.21 5.47
C LEU A 49 -19.69 -1.54 4.18
N ASP A 50 -20.64 -0.70 3.80
CA ASP A 50 -21.39 -0.83 2.55
C ASP A 50 -20.45 -0.69 1.35
N TYR A 51 -19.63 0.36 1.31
CA TYR A 51 -18.66 0.58 0.22
C TYR A 51 -17.76 -0.64 0.01
N TYR A 52 -17.21 -1.19 1.10
CA TYR A 52 -16.35 -2.37 1.01
C TYR A 52 -17.12 -3.61 0.54
N LYS A 53 -18.35 -3.81 1.01
CA LYS A 53 -19.21 -4.93 0.59
C LYS A 53 -19.64 -4.80 -0.88
N GLU A 54 -19.99 -3.61 -1.33
CA GLU A 54 -20.39 -3.34 -2.72
C GLU A 54 -19.23 -3.55 -3.69
N LEU A 55 -18.03 -3.11 -3.30
CA LEU A 55 -16.83 -3.25 -4.12
C LEU A 55 -16.34 -4.70 -4.20
N SER A 56 -16.32 -5.41 -3.07
CA SER A 56 -15.65 -6.71 -2.95
C SER A 56 -16.58 -7.93 -2.90
N GLY A 57 -17.87 -7.72 -2.62
CA GLY A 57 -18.81 -8.80 -2.27
C GLY A 57 -18.60 -9.40 -0.88
N PHE A 58 -17.52 -9.04 -0.17
CA PHE A 58 -17.19 -9.57 1.15
C PHE A 58 -17.85 -8.72 2.25
N GLU A 59 -18.59 -9.39 3.15
CA GLU A 59 -19.23 -8.72 4.28
C GLU A 59 -18.27 -8.63 5.47
N GLU A 60 -17.61 -7.48 5.59
CA GLU A 60 -16.84 -7.14 6.79
C GLU A 60 -17.75 -6.54 7.87
N THR A 61 -17.47 -6.84 9.14
CA THR A 61 -18.25 -6.34 10.29
C THR A 61 -17.47 -5.34 11.13
N ASN A 62 -16.14 -5.42 11.08
CA ASN A 62 -15.25 -4.55 11.82
C ASN A 62 -14.64 -3.50 10.89
N PRO A 63 -15.03 -2.21 10.99
CA PRO A 63 -14.49 -1.16 10.13
C PRO A 63 -12.96 -1.00 10.27
N ASN A 64 -12.41 -1.34 11.44
CA ASN A 64 -10.96 -1.29 11.65
C ASN A 64 -10.22 -2.36 10.84
N ALA A 65 -10.89 -3.46 10.46
CA ALA A 65 -10.29 -4.50 9.65
C ALA A 65 -10.00 -4.01 8.23
N ILE A 66 -10.95 -3.29 7.63
CA ILE A 66 -10.83 -2.68 6.30
C ILE A 66 -9.58 -1.80 6.21
N MET A 67 -9.22 -1.11 7.29
CA MET A 67 -8.05 -0.21 7.31
C MET A 67 -6.71 -0.92 7.12
N HIS A 68 -6.64 -2.24 7.34
CA HIS A 68 -5.47 -3.06 7.01
C HIS A 68 -5.72 -4.04 5.85
N HIS A 69 -6.81 -3.86 5.10
CA HIS A 69 -7.09 -4.52 3.83
C HIS A 69 -6.58 -3.68 2.66
N ARG A 70 -5.28 -3.36 2.65
CA ARG A 70 -4.62 -2.52 1.63
C ARG A 70 -3.44 -3.25 1.03
N ILE A 71 -3.40 -3.35 -0.30
CA ILE A 71 -2.34 -4.07 -1.02
C ILE A 71 -0.95 -3.49 -0.71
N GLU A 72 -0.82 -2.16 -0.76
CA GLU A 72 0.46 -1.47 -0.58
C GLU A 72 1.11 -1.65 0.82
N LEU A 73 0.34 -2.09 1.82
CA LEU A 73 0.91 -2.39 3.14
C LEU A 73 1.84 -3.60 3.11
N TYR A 74 1.62 -4.50 2.14
CA TYR A 74 2.32 -5.77 2.06
C TYR A 74 3.41 -5.74 0.97
N GLY A 75 4.38 -6.63 1.12
CA GLY A 75 5.39 -6.84 0.09
C GLY A 75 4.94 -7.83 -0.98
N SER A 76 5.88 -8.19 -1.85
CA SER A 76 5.69 -9.24 -2.87
C SER A 76 5.26 -10.58 -2.25
N ALA A 77 4.77 -11.50 -3.08
CA ALA A 77 4.56 -12.88 -2.68
C ALA A 77 5.90 -13.52 -2.28
N CYS A 78 5.88 -14.36 -1.24
CA CYS A 78 7.03 -15.17 -0.87
C CYS A 78 7.29 -16.24 -1.93
N GLU A 79 8.54 -16.38 -2.34
CA GLU A 79 9.02 -17.30 -3.36
C GLU A 79 8.85 -18.77 -2.94
N ASN A 80 8.74 -19.04 -1.63
CA ASN A 80 8.62 -20.39 -1.09
C ASN A 80 7.17 -20.80 -0.75
N CYS A 81 6.33 -19.87 -0.26
CA CYS A 81 4.97 -20.21 0.20
C CYS A 81 3.86 -19.32 -0.34
N SER A 82 4.18 -18.40 -1.26
CA SER A 82 3.27 -17.47 -1.93
C SER A 82 2.54 -16.44 -1.05
N LYS A 83 2.53 -16.60 0.27
CA LYS A 83 2.01 -15.57 1.19
C LYS A 83 2.82 -14.28 1.06
N PRO A 84 2.17 -13.10 1.11
CA PRO A 84 2.85 -11.84 0.94
C PRO A 84 3.77 -11.55 2.13
N TYR A 85 4.92 -10.94 1.86
CA TYR A 85 5.76 -10.37 2.90
C TYR A 85 4.98 -9.33 3.74
N ARG A 86 5.23 -9.26 5.06
CA ARG A 86 4.49 -8.36 5.96
C ARG A 86 4.59 -6.89 5.57
N THR A 87 5.68 -6.51 4.94
CA THR A 87 5.94 -5.18 4.38
C THR A 87 6.78 -5.33 3.12
N SER A 88 6.82 -4.29 2.28
CA SER A 88 7.69 -4.23 1.10
C SER A 88 9.18 -4.41 1.43
N LYS A 89 9.60 -3.97 2.63
CA LYS A 89 10.98 -4.02 3.12
C LYS A 89 11.33 -5.26 3.95
N ALA A 90 10.41 -6.22 4.09
CA ALA A 90 10.67 -7.39 4.94
C ALA A 90 11.81 -8.24 4.38
N ALA A 91 12.79 -8.57 5.23
CA ALA A 91 13.93 -9.42 4.88
C ALA A 91 13.61 -10.92 4.95
N PHE A 92 12.47 -11.31 5.52
CA PHE A 92 12.05 -12.71 5.62
C PHE A 92 10.52 -12.86 5.64
N CYS A 93 10.06 -14.05 5.26
CA CYS A 93 8.66 -14.42 5.24
C CYS A 93 8.21 -14.85 6.63
N ALA A 94 7.23 -14.15 7.20
CA ALA A 94 6.72 -14.46 8.53
C ALA A 94 5.85 -15.74 8.60
N ALA A 95 5.60 -16.41 7.46
CA ALA A 95 4.82 -17.65 7.42
C ALA A 95 5.73 -18.89 7.42
N CYS A 96 6.77 -18.90 6.58
CA CYS A 96 7.63 -20.06 6.38
C CYS A 96 9.10 -19.82 6.74
N GLY A 97 9.48 -18.60 7.12
CA GLY A 97 10.86 -18.25 7.50
C GLY A 97 11.82 -18.02 6.32
N HIS A 98 11.36 -18.14 5.07
CA HIS A 98 12.21 -17.89 3.89
C HIS A 98 12.84 -16.49 3.94
N LYS A 99 14.16 -16.40 3.74
CA LYS A 99 14.91 -15.13 3.74
C LYS A 99 14.98 -14.57 2.34
N LYS A 100 14.58 -13.30 2.19
CA LYS A 100 14.61 -12.58 0.93
C LYS A 100 16.06 -12.33 0.53
N GLN A 101 16.42 -12.62 -0.72
CA GLN A 101 17.76 -12.28 -1.19
C GLN A 101 17.91 -10.75 -1.19
N PRO A 102 19.04 -10.20 -0.70
CA PRO A 102 19.27 -8.77 -0.75
C PRO A 102 19.26 -8.32 -2.21
N THR A 103 18.41 -7.35 -2.53
CA THR A 103 18.49 -6.66 -3.81
C THR A 103 19.74 -5.78 -3.75
N LEU A 104 20.81 -6.19 -4.45
CA LEU A 104 21.99 -5.36 -4.61
C LEU A 104 21.63 -4.20 -5.54
N ILE A 105 21.40 -3.02 -4.97
CA ILE A 105 21.20 -1.80 -5.75
C ILE A 105 22.57 -1.29 -6.16
N ASN A 106 22.88 -1.34 -7.46
CA ASN A 106 24.12 -0.76 -7.99
C ASN A 106 23.95 0.76 -8.15
N TYR A 107 24.43 1.51 -7.17
CA TYR A 107 24.35 2.98 -7.17
C TYR A 107 25.18 3.65 -8.29
N SER A 108 26.03 2.91 -9.01
CA SER A 108 26.82 3.47 -10.11
C SER A 108 26.02 3.68 -11.40
N GLU A 109 24.95 2.90 -11.63
CA GLU A 109 24.06 3.07 -12.80
C GLU A 109 23.07 4.23 -12.63
N THR A 110 22.61 4.49 -11.40
CA THR A 110 21.60 5.53 -11.13
C THR A 110 22.14 6.96 -11.13
N LEU A 111 23.46 7.15 -11.24
CA LEU A 111 24.11 8.46 -11.25
C LEU A 111 24.50 8.96 -12.65
N GLN A 112 24.16 8.23 -13.73
CA GLN A 112 24.60 8.58 -15.09
C GLN A 112 23.79 9.68 -15.79
N GLU A 113 22.69 10.17 -15.23
CA GLU A 113 22.04 11.40 -15.71
C GLU A 113 22.38 12.59 -14.80
N GLN A 114 23.63 13.05 -14.86
CA GLN A 114 23.96 14.40 -14.39
C GLN A 114 23.68 15.39 -15.49
N GLU A 115 22.64 16.23 -15.32
CA GLU A 115 22.40 17.38 -16.18
C GLU A 115 23.68 18.25 -16.25
N PRO A 116 24.04 18.73 -17.45
CA PRO A 116 25.24 19.53 -17.63
C PRO A 116 25.17 20.79 -16.75
N LYS A 117 26.24 21.01 -15.98
CA LYS A 117 26.34 22.15 -15.07
C LYS A 117 26.22 23.45 -15.87
N TRP A 118 25.62 24.49 -15.28
CA TRP A 118 25.35 25.76 -15.95
C TRP A 118 26.57 26.39 -16.65
N TRP A 119 27.78 26.21 -16.12
CA TRP A 119 29.03 26.71 -16.72
C TRP A 119 29.47 25.92 -17.96
N GLN A 120 29.04 24.66 -18.12
CA GLN A 120 29.28 23.89 -19.34
C GLN A 120 28.44 24.42 -20.52
N LYS A 121 27.28 25.05 -20.25
CA LYS A 121 26.45 25.73 -21.26
C LYS A 121 27.07 27.05 -21.75
N LEU A 122 27.92 27.71 -20.96
CA LEU A 122 28.60 28.95 -21.36
C LEU A 122 29.74 28.75 -22.37
N LEU A 123 30.39 27.57 -22.38
CA LEU A 123 31.52 27.29 -23.29
C LEU A 123 31.09 27.12 -24.76
N VAL A 124 29.82 26.84 -25.03
CA VAL A 124 29.30 26.65 -26.40
C VAL A 124 28.98 27.98 -27.09
N LEU A 125 28.68 29.04 -26.32
CA LEU A 125 28.31 30.35 -26.86
C LEU A 125 29.52 31.22 -27.25
N ASN A 126 30.72 30.93 -26.74
CA ASN A 126 31.93 31.72 -26.99
C ASN A 126 32.84 31.14 -28.10
N ARG A 127 32.33 30.22 -28.94
CA ARG A 127 33.03 29.69 -30.13
C ARG A 127 32.41 30.13 -31.46
N ALA A 128 31.40 30.99 -31.40
CA ALA A 128 30.78 31.58 -32.58
C ALA A 128 31.16 33.06 -32.66
N GLU A 129 32.45 33.33 -32.94
CA GLU A 129 32.98 34.58 -33.47
C GLU A 129 34.36 34.32 -34.08
#